data_AF-A0A7J8UER2-F1
#
_entry.id   AF-A0A7J8UER2-F1
#
_cell.length_a   1.000
_cell.length_b   1.000
_cell.length_c   1.000
_cell.angle_alpha   90.00
_cell.angle_beta   90.00
_cell.angle_gamma   90.00
#
_symmetry.space_group_name_H-M   'P 1'
#
loop_
_entity.id
_entity.type
_entity.pdbx_description
1 polymer ?
#
loop_
_entity_poly.entity_id
_entity_poly.type
_entity_poly.pdbx_seq_one_letter_code
_entity_poly.pdbx_strand_id
1 'polypeptide(L)' 'MNECELFRDQISQFITLLNDLKNVEDKINDEDQAMLLLCSLPSS' A
#
# COMPACT_ATOMS: atom_id res chain seq x y z
N MET A 1 -27.93 7.07 -8.99
CA MET A 1 -26.53 6.66 -9.20
C MET A 1 -26.58 5.19 -9.58
N ASN A 2 -26.17 4.84 -10.80
CA ASN A 2 -26.28 3.47 -11.28
C ASN A 2 -25.21 2.61 -10.61
N GLU A 3 -25.55 1.42 -10.13
CA GLU A 3 -24.58 0.53 -9.44
C GLU A 3 -23.37 0.21 -10.33
N CYS A 4 -23.58 0.15 -11.66
CA CYS A 4 -22.51 0.01 -12.64
C CYS A 4 -21.54 1.21 -12.69
N GLU A 5 -22.02 2.43 -12.44
CA GLU A 5 -21.18 3.62 -12.38
C GLU A 5 -20.35 3.63 -11.09
N LEU A 6 -20.96 3.26 -9.96
CA LEU A 6 -20.27 3.12 -8.69
C LEU A 6 -19.13 2.08 -8.75
N PHE A 7 -19.40 0.92 -9.34
CA PHE A 7 -18.38 -0.12 -9.53
C PHE A 7 -17.22 0.33 -10.40
N ARG A 8 -17.51 1.09 -11.47
CA ARG A 8 -16.48 1.64 -12.36
C ARG A 8 -15.59 2.65 -11.65
N ASP A 9 -16.17 3.50 -10.81
CA ASP A 9 -15.44 4.49 -10.04
C ASP A 9 -14.55 3.82 -8.99
N GLN A 10 -15.06 2.79 -8.30
CA GLN A 10 -14.27 2.01 -7.34
C GLN A 10 -13.09 1.28 -7.99
N ILE A 11 -13.30 0.65 -9.16
CA ILE A 11 -12.22 -0.01 -9.91
C ILE A 11 -11.18 1.03 -10.37
N SER A 12 -11.62 2.21 -10.80
CA SER A 12 -10.71 3.28 -11.23
C SER A 12 -9.85 3.78 -10.07
N GLN A 13 -10.45 4.02 -8.90
CA GLN A 13 -9.72 4.42 -7.69
C GLN A 13 -8.72 3.35 -7.24
N PHE A 14 -9.11 2.07 -7.30
CA PHE A 14 -8.23 0.96 -6.96
C PHE A 14 -7.03 0.85 -7.91
N ILE A 15 -7.24 1.03 -9.22
CA ILE A 15 -6.16 1.02 -10.20
C ILE A 15 -5.21 2.20 -9.97
N THR A 16 -5.72 3.39 -9.65
CA THR A 16 -4.89 4.55 -9.30
C THR A 16 -4.02 4.25 -8.08
N LEU A 17 -4.60 3.72 -7.00
CA LEU A 17 -3.84 3.33 -5.80
C LEU A 17 -2.75 2.31 -6.10
N LEU A 18 -3.03 1.31 -6.93
CA LEU A 18 -2.02 0.32 -7.33
C LEU A 18 -0.89 0.94 -8.15
N ASN A 19 -1.20 1.89 -9.03
CA ASN A 19 -0.17 2.61 -9.80
C ASN A 19 0.67 3.51 -8.89
N ASP A 20 0.05 4.19 -7.93
CA ASP A 20 0.74 5.02 -6.95
C ASP A 20 1.68 4.16 -6.08
N LEU A 21 1.21 2.99 -5.61
CA LEU A 21 2.02 2.03 -4.86
C LEU A 21 3.15 1.40 -5.68
N LYS A 22 2.94 1.21 -6.99
CA LYS A 22 3.98 0.70 -7.90
C LYS A 22 5.08 1.74 -8.12
N ASN A 23 4.74 3.02 -8.05
CA ASN A 23 5.66 4.14 -8.19
C ASN A 23 6.24 4.62 -6.85
N VAL A 24 5.70 4.11 -5.73
CA VAL A 24 6.39 4.08 -4.43
C VAL A 24 7.53 3.08 -4.57
N GLU A 25 8.57 3.53 -5.27
CA GLU A 25 9.93 3.01 -5.10
C GLU A 25 10.46 3.54 -3.77
N ASP A 26 9.76 3.26 -2.66
CA ASP A 26 10.38 3.36 -1.35
C ASP A 26 11.33 2.18 -1.28
N LYS A 27 12.60 2.46 -1.56
CA LYS A 27 13.68 1.59 -1.13
C LYS A 27 13.51 1.49 0.38
N ILE A 28 13.09 0.32 0.87
CA ILE A 28 13.09 0.02 2.29
C ILE A 28 14.52 0.27 2.76
N ASN A 29 14.72 1.41 3.41
CA ASN A 29 16.05 1.83 3.83
C ASN A 29 16.44 1.02 5.07
N ASP A 30 17.72 1.03 5.40
CA ASP A 30 18.25 0.24 6.52
C ASP A 30 17.52 0.54 7.85
N GLU A 31 16.99 1.76 8.00
CA GLU A 31 16.14 2.18 9.12
C GLU A 31 14.78 1.45 9.14
N ASP A 32 14.10 1.37 8.00
CA ASP A 32 12.82 0.66 7.86
C ASP A 32 13.00 -0.85 8.11
N GLN A 33 14.12 -1.42 7.65
CA GLN A 33 14.45 -2.83 7.90
C GLN A 33 14.73 -3.08 9.39
N ALA A 34 15.45 -2.18 10.05
CA ALA A 34 15.71 -2.26 11.49
C ALA A 34 14.40 -2.19 12.30
N MET A 35 13.48 -1.31 11.90
CA MET A 35 12.16 -1.21 12.52
C MET A 35 11.33 -2.49 12.34
N LEU A 36 11.32 -3.08 11.14
CA LEU A 36 10.65 -4.35 10.89
C LEU A 36 11.23 -5.48 11.74
N LEU A 37 12.56 -5.54 11.89
CA LEU A 37 13.23 -6.53 12.74
C LEU A 37 12.85 -6.36 14.21
N LEU A 38 12.85 -5.13 14.75
CA LEU A 38 12.45 -4.85 16.12
C LEU A 38 11.00 -5.26 16.40
N CYS A 39 10.09 -4.96 15.47
CA CYS A 39 8.69 -5.37 15.55
C CYS A 39 8.49 -6.90 15.45
N SER A 40 9.48 -7.63 14.92
CA SER A 40 9.44 -9.09 14.79
C SER A 40 9.98 -9.81 16.02
N LEU A 41 10.60 -9.09 16.96
CA LEU A 41 11.07 -9.67 18.21
C LEU A 41 9.89 -9.88 19.18
N PRO A 42 9.88 -10.99 19.95
CA PRO A 42 8.91 -11.16 21.02
C PRO A 42 9.03 -10.00 22.01
N SER A 43 7.90 -9.45 22.43
CA SER A 43 7.87 -8.51 23.55
C SER A 43 8.46 -9.17 24.79
N SER A 44 9.43 -8.48 25.41
CA SER A 44 10.11 -8.94 26.62
C SER A 44 9.20 -8.97 27.84
#